data_AF-A0A7J6SQK4-F1
#
_entry.id   AF-A0A7J6SQK4-F1
#
_cell.length_a   1.000
_cell.length_b   1.000
_cell.length_c   1.000
_cell.angle_alpha   90.00
_cell.angle_beta   90.00
_cell.angle_gamma   90.00
#
_symmetry.space_group_name_H-M   'P 1'
#
loop_
_entity.id
_entity.type
_entity.pdbx_description
1 polymer ?
#
loop_
_entity_poly.entity_id
_entity_poly.type
_entity_poly.pdbx_seq_one_letter_code
_entity_poly.pdbx_strand_id
1 'polypeptide(L)'
;MVEVSAHSPSAEAPDKVAAPIRDIQRKLSKGTTPAACGLRVARAAGLVAETLQWKGEGTKALSDGESEKLSDRLHALIRLILVTANCLSIDVAEAAGLKVAKNKAKYPAEIVRGSSAKYNEYDSYTPRKCRVRGARDVETLEQMAKEMTQFAIDRDWLQYHTPRNLTLALCGEVGELCELLAEQDGTKECLNDSPEAEEISDCLLYAVRIVSVCGLSLDVDKLIGNQ
;
A
#
# COMPACT_ATOMS: atom_id res chain seq x y z
N MET A 1 -41.25 24.20 -17.78
CA MET A 1 -39.96 24.86 -17.60
C MET A 1 -39.73 25.00 -16.09
N VAL A 2 -38.86 24.18 -15.52
CA VAL A 2 -38.48 24.26 -14.10
C VAL A 2 -36.99 24.59 -14.10
N GLU A 3 -36.63 25.73 -13.54
CA GLU A 3 -35.25 26.23 -13.49
C GLU A 3 -34.38 25.31 -12.64
N VAL A 4 -33.29 24.83 -13.23
CA VAL A 4 -32.23 24.09 -12.54
C VAL A 4 -31.31 25.14 -11.92
N SER A 5 -31.44 25.35 -10.61
CA SER A 5 -30.56 26.23 -9.85
C SER A 5 -29.14 25.66 -9.83
N ALA A 6 -28.22 26.40 -10.45
CA ALA A 6 -26.80 26.09 -10.49
C ALA A 6 -26.22 26.18 -9.07
N HIS A 7 -26.04 25.04 -8.42
CA HIS A 7 -25.15 24.94 -7.27
C HIS A 7 -23.71 25.14 -7.77
N SER A 8 -23.12 26.27 -7.38
CA SER A 8 -21.69 26.54 -7.55
C SER A 8 -20.88 25.50 -6.78
N PRO A 9 -19.68 25.11 -7.26
CA PRO A 9 -18.84 24.17 -6.55
C PRO A 9 -18.40 24.80 -5.22
N SER A 10 -18.84 24.18 -4.12
CA SER A 10 -18.35 24.48 -2.79
C SER A 10 -16.83 24.31 -2.79
N ALA A 11 -16.12 25.32 -2.28
CA ALA A 11 -14.67 25.35 -2.17
C ALA A 11 -14.12 24.00 -1.68
N GLU A 12 -13.26 23.39 -2.49
CA GLU A 12 -12.49 22.20 -2.12
C GLU A 12 -11.75 22.50 -0.81
N ALA A 13 -11.98 21.65 0.20
CA ALA A 13 -11.19 21.67 1.41
C ALA A 13 -9.70 21.52 1.02
N PRO A 14 -8.76 22.20 1.71
CA PRO A 14 -7.34 22.06 1.39
C PRO A 14 -6.98 20.58 1.45
N ASP A 15 -6.34 20.11 0.39
CA ASP A 15 -6.08 18.70 0.12
C ASP A 15 -5.15 18.11 1.21
N LYS A 16 -5.74 17.64 2.32
CA LYS A 16 -5.02 17.19 3.52
C LYS A 16 -4.14 15.95 3.29
N VAL A 17 -4.13 15.40 2.06
CA VAL A 17 -3.50 14.12 1.67
C VAL A 17 -2.28 14.30 0.77
N ALA A 18 -1.99 15.54 0.34
CA ALA A 18 -0.84 15.87 -0.50
C ALA A 18 0.51 15.94 0.26
N ALA A 19 0.54 15.57 1.55
CA ALA A 19 1.75 15.62 2.34
C ALA A 19 2.79 14.59 1.81
N PRO A 20 4.06 14.98 1.65
CA PRO A 20 5.09 14.03 1.26
C PRO A 20 5.21 12.89 2.27
N ILE A 21 5.36 11.66 1.80
CA ILE A 21 5.49 10.46 2.66
C ILE A 21 6.65 10.64 3.64
N ARG A 22 7.75 11.24 3.19
CA ARG A 22 8.92 11.57 4.02
C ARG A 22 8.59 12.52 5.16
N ASP A 23 7.68 13.47 4.94
CA ASP A 23 7.27 14.44 5.94
C ASP A 23 6.43 13.77 7.02
N ILE A 24 5.56 12.82 6.62
CA ILE A 24 4.80 11.97 7.53
C ILE A 24 5.76 11.09 8.34
N GLN A 25 6.71 10.41 7.68
CA GLN A 25 7.72 9.59 8.34
C GLN A 25 8.53 10.40 9.38
N ARG A 26 8.99 11.62 9.05
CA ARG A 26 9.76 12.45 9.99
C ARG A 26 8.98 12.84 11.25
N LYS A 27 7.64 12.89 11.19
CA LYS A 27 6.78 13.17 12.35
C LYS A 27 6.52 11.93 13.21
N LEU A 28 6.82 10.73 12.71
CA LEU A 28 6.59 9.48 13.42
C LEU A 28 7.86 9.07 14.18
N SER A 29 7.72 8.89 15.50
CA SER A 29 8.80 8.35 16.32
C SER A 29 9.16 6.94 15.86
N LYS A 30 10.45 6.58 15.97
CA LYS A 30 10.87 5.17 15.87
C LYS A 30 10.06 4.33 16.87
N GLY A 31 9.56 3.20 16.40
CA GLY A 31 8.77 2.27 17.18
C GLY A 31 9.60 1.47 18.20
N THR A 32 9.03 0.37 18.66
CA THR A 32 9.70 -0.64 19.48
C THR A 32 10.73 -1.42 18.63
N THR A 33 11.26 -2.55 19.15
CA THR A 33 12.15 -3.42 18.37
C THR A 33 11.54 -3.82 17.02
N PRO A 34 12.35 -4.10 15.97
CA PRO A 34 11.84 -4.51 14.66
C PRO A 34 10.89 -5.70 14.72
N ALA A 35 11.24 -6.75 15.49
CA ALA A 35 10.37 -7.90 15.71
C ALA A 35 8.98 -7.52 16.27
N ALA A 36 8.94 -6.61 17.24
CA ALA A 36 7.68 -6.11 17.79
C ALA A 36 6.90 -5.25 16.77
N CYS A 37 7.58 -4.55 15.88
CA CYS A 37 6.94 -3.81 14.79
C CYS A 37 6.26 -4.76 13.79
N GLY A 38 6.94 -5.85 13.39
CA GLY A 38 6.37 -6.90 12.54
C GLY A 38 5.07 -7.47 13.11
N LEU A 39 5.06 -7.86 14.39
CA LEU A 39 3.86 -8.39 15.05
C LEU A 39 2.70 -7.37 15.11
N ARG A 40 3.00 -6.08 15.27
CA ARG A 40 1.97 -5.02 15.26
C ARG A 40 1.39 -4.82 13.87
N VAL A 41 2.22 -4.85 12.82
CA VAL A 41 1.77 -4.82 11.42
C VAL A 41 0.89 -6.03 11.13
N ALA A 42 1.32 -7.24 11.52
CA ALA A 42 0.53 -8.48 11.38
C ALA A 42 -0.83 -8.39 12.07
N ARG A 43 -0.87 -7.90 13.30
CA ARG A 43 -2.13 -7.66 14.01
C ARG A 43 -3.03 -6.68 13.26
N ALA A 44 -2.49 -5.56 12.78
CA ALA A 44 -3.28 -4.55 12.07
C ALA A 44 -3.81 -5.08 10.72
N ALA A 45 -2.99 -5.82 9.97
CA ALA A 45 -3.41 -6.50 8.74
C ALA A 45 -4.52 -7.53 9.01
N GLY A 46 -4.42 -8.29 10.11
CA GLY A 46 -5.48 -9.21 10.54
C GLY A 46 -6.82 -8.51 10.83
N LEU A 47 -6.79 -7.30 11.38
CA LEU A 47 -8.01 -6.49 11.61
C LEU A 47 -8.63 -5.98 10.30
N VAL A 48 -7.80 -5.59 9.32
CA VAL A 48 -8.26 -5.28 7.96
C VAL A 48 -8.91 -6.51 7.35
N ALA A 49 -8.27 -7.68 7.47
CA ALA A 49 -8.79 -8.94 6.97
C ALA A 49 -10.11 -9.33 7.63
N GLU A 50 -10.25 -9.21 8.95
CA GLU A 50 -11.51 -9.43 9.68
C GLU A 50 -12.67 -8.60 9.09
N THR A 51 -12.39 -7.37 8.68
CA THR A 51 -13.40 -6.44 8.14
C THR A 51 -13.79 -6.78 6.71
N LEU A 52 -12.85 -7.32 5.93
CA LEU A 52 -13.03 -7.63 4.50
C LEU A 52 -13.31 -9.12 4.22
N GLN A 53 -13.19 -10.02 5.21
CA GLN A 53 -13.23 -11.48 5.00
C GLN A 53 -14.50 -11.98 4.30
N TRP A 54 -15.64 -11.30 4.50
CA TRP A 54 -16.94 -11.67 3.92
C TRP A 54 -17.31 -10.85 2.68
N LYS A 55 -16.42 -9.97 2.22
CA LYS A 55 -16.61 -9.16 1.01
C LYS A 55 -16.03 -9.95 -0.17
N GLY A 56 -16.81 -10.88 -0.72
CA GLY A 56 -16.40 -11.76 -1.83
C GLY A 56 -16.19 -11.03 -3.17
N GLU A 57 -15.96 -11.79 -4.24
CA GLU A 57 -15.71 -11.29 -5.60
C GLU A 57 -16.93 -10.56 -6.24
N GLY A 58 -18.10 -10.66 -5.62
CA GLY A 58 -19.28 -9.91 -5.98
C GLY A 58 -20.19 -9.63 -4.78
N THR A 59 -20.52 -8.35 -4.58
CA THR A 59 -21.80 -7.87 -4.02
C THR A 59 -22.05 -7.96 -2.50
N LYS A 60 -21.32 -7.14 -1.74
CA LYS A 60 -21.99 -6.24 -0.79
C LYS A 60 -21.13 -4.99 -0.59
N ALA A 61 -21.68 -3.82 -0.93
CA ALA A 61 -21.03 -2.55 -0.58
C ALA A 61 -20.75 -2.53 0.93
N LEU A 62 -19.67 -1.86 1.33
CA LEU A 62 -19.41 -1.60 2.74
C LEU A 62 -20.53 -0.68 3.23
N SER A 63 -21.12 -1.01 4.37
CA SER A 63 -21.95 -0.05 5.10
C SER A 63 -21.09 1.12 5.60
N ASP A 64 -21.71 2.24 5.94
CA ASP A 64 -20.97 3.42 6.44
C ASP A 64 -20.09 3.07 7.65
N GLY A 65 -20.65 2.30 8.61
CA GLY A 65 -19.90 1.85 9.78
C GLY A 65 -18.77 0.86 9.47
N GLU A 66 -18.94 -0.01 8.47
CA GLU A 66 -17.84 -0.88 8.01
C GLU A 66 -16.75 -0.07 7.30
N SER A 67 -17.13 0.94 6.52
CA SER A 67 -16.22 1.83 5.80
C SER A 67 -15.38 2.67 6.77
N GLU A 68 -16.00 3.24 7.80
CA GLU A 68 -15.32 3.98 8.86
C GLU A 68 -14.36 3.06 9.63
N LYS A 69 -14.83 1.89 10.06
CA LYS A 69 -14.01 0.90 10.77
C LYS A 69 -12.82 0.43 9.92
N LEU A 70 -13.04 0.19 8.63
CA LEU A 70 -11.97 -0.20 7.69
C LEU A 70 -10.98 0.95 7.50
N SER A 71 -11.48 2.17 7.36
CA SER A 71 -10.65 3.38 7.26
C SER A 71 -9.72 3.49 8.46
N ASP A 72 -10.23 3.44 9.69
CA ASP A 72 -9.39 3.55 10.89
C ASP A 72 -8.34 2.43 10.99
N ARG A 73 -8.72 1.20 10.60
CA ARG A 73 -7.80 0.05 10.56
C ARG A 73 -6.68 0.24 9.52
N LEU A 74 -7.00 0.76 8.33
CA LEU A 74 -6.02 1.03 7.28
C LEU A 74 -5.08 2.19 7.67
N HIS A 75 -5.59 3.25 8.31
CA HIS A 75 -4.75 4.30 8.87
C HIS A 75 -3.77 3.76 9.90
N ALA A 76 -4.26 2.93 10.83
CA ALA A 76 -3.42 2.30 11.84
C ALA A 76 -2.35 1.37 11.20
N LEU A 77 -2.73 0.59 10.20
CA LEU A 77 -1.80 -0.28 9.45
C LEU A 77 -0.72 0.54 8.74
N ILE A 78 -1.11 1.54 7.93
CA ILE A 78 -0.18 2.39 7.19
C ILE A 78 0.77 3.10 8.16
N ARG A 79 0.24 3.67 9.26
CA ARG A 79 1.07 4.27 10.30
C ARG A 79 2.10 3.29 10.85
N LEU A 80 1.71 2.05 11.15
CA LEU A 80 2.63 1.03 11.66
C LEU A 80 3.70 0.65 10.63
N ILE A 81 3.35 0.57 9.34
CA ILE A 81 4.31 0.33 8.25
C ILE A 81 5.34 1.47 8.19
N LEU A 82 4.89 2.74 8.25
CA LEU A 82 5.77 3.91 8.26
C LEU A 82 6.69 3.95 9.50
N VAL A 83 6.16 3.60 10.68
CA VAL A 83 6.95 3.48 11.92
C VAL A 83 7.99 2.35 11.79
N THR A 84 7.62 1.22 11.18
CA THR A 84 8.52 0.09 10.97
C THR A 84 9.67 0.48 10.04
N ALA A 85 9.39 1.20 8.94
CA ALA A 85 10.42 1.74 8.06
C ALA A 85 11.39 2.65 8.82
N ASN A 86 10.89 3.52 9.70
CA ASN A 86 11.73 4.38 10.53
C ASN A 86 12.62 3.60 11.50
N CYS A 87 12.14 2.48 12.06
CA CYS A 87 12.95 1.61 12.92
C CYS A 87 14.16 1.03 12.19
N LEU A 88 14.02 0.77 10.89
CA LEU A 88 15.05 0.18 10.04
C LEU A 88 15.87 1.23 9.28
N SER A 89 15.61 2.52 9.52
CA SER A 89 16.17 3.65 8.77
C SER A 89 15.90 3.58 7.25
N ILE A 90 14.73 3.05 6.85
CA ILE A 90 14.32 2.95 5.44
C ILE A 90 13.51 4.18 5.02
N ASP A 91 13.89 4.76 3.89
CA ASP A 91 13.05 5.72 3.16
C ASP A 91 12.00 4.95 2.36
N VAL A 92 10.79 4.90 2.90
CA VAL A 92 9.72 4.07 2.29
C VAL A 92 9.21 4.66 0.98
N ALA A 93 9.37 5.98 0.77
CA ALA A 93 8.99 6.62 -0.48
C ALA A 93 9.90 6.17 -1.63
N GLU A 94 11.21 6.14 -1.37
CA GLU A 94 12.20 5.63 -2.33
C GLU A 94 12.03 4.12 -2.54
N ALA A 95 11.92 3.34 -1.44
CA ALA A 95 11.77 1.89 -1.51
C ALA A 95 10.52 1.48 -2.31
N ALA A 96 9.38 2.15 -2.09
CA ALA A 96 8.15 1.90 -2.84
C ALA A 96 8.30 2.27 -4.32
N GLY A 97 8.98 3.38 -4.64
CA GLY A 97 9.30 3.76 -6.02
C GLY A 97 10.15 2.69 -6.73
N LEU A 98 11.19 2.19 -6.05
CA LEU A 98 12.00 1.08 -6.54
C LEU A 98 11.16 -0.19 -6.76
N LYS A 99 10.25 -0.51 -5.83
CA LYS A 99 9.39 -1.70 -5.95
C LYS A 99 8.41 -1.59 -7.10
N VAL A 100 7.76 -0.43 -7.29
CA VAL A 100 6.89 -0.17 -8.45
C VAL A 100 7.66 -0.33 -9.76
N ALA A 101 8.88 0.18 -9.84
CA ALA A 101 9.72 0.01 -11.03
C ALA A 101 10.14 -1.45 -11.27
N LYS A 102 10.51 -2.19 -10.21
CA LYS A 102 10.78 -3.63 -10.27
C LYS A 102 9.55 -4.39 -10.77
N ASN A 103 8.37 -4.09 -10.25
CA ASN A 103 7.11 -4.71 -10.66
C ASN A 103 6.75 -4.41 -12.13
N LYS A 104 6.96 -3.17 -12.60
CA LYS A 104 6.81 -2.80 -14.03
C LYS A 104 7.72 -3.62 -14.94
N ALA A 105 8.98 -3.83 -14.56
CA ALA A 105 9.91 -4.65 -15.33
C ALA A 105 9.60 -6.15 -15.24
N LYS A 106 9.12 -6.62 -14.08
CA LYS A 106 8.79 -8.03 -13.82
C LYS A 106 7.52 -8.46 -14.55
N TYR A 107 6.55 -7.57 -14.71
CA TYR A 107 5.27 -7.84 -15.35
C TYR A 107 5.05 -6.88 -16.53
N PRO A 108 5.64 -7.09 -17.72
CA PRO A 108 5.42 -6.21 -18.87
C PRO A 108 3.96 -6.31 -19.36
N ALA A 109 3.31 -5.17 -19.60
CA ALA A 109 1.86 -5.11 -19.86
C ALA A 109 1.46 -5.87 -21.12
N GLU A 110 2.32 -5.87 -22.13
CA GLU A 110 2.17 -6.58 -23.40
C GLU A 110 2.19 -8.10 -23.28
N ILE A 111 2.79 -8.66 -22.22
CA ILE A 111 2.92 -10.11 -22.00
C ILE A 111 1.84 -10.62 -21.04
N VAL A 112 1.54 -9.88 -19.98
CA VAL A 112 0.73 -10.36 -18.84
C VAL A 112 -0.71 -9.86 -18.84
N ARG A 113 -1.14 -9.23 -19.94
CA ARG A 113 -2.47 -8.60 -20.03
C ARG A 113 -3.59 -9.63 -19.82
N GLY A 114 -4.50 -9.34 -18.91
CA GLY A 114 -5.68 -10.17 -18.64
C GLY A 114 -5.37 -11.53 -18.00
N SER A 115 -4.16 -11.73 -17.49
CA SER A 115 -3.75 -12.96 -16.80
C SER A 115 -3.20 -12.63 -15.41
N SER A 116 -3.75 -13.27 -14.38
CA SER A 116 -3.23 -13.22 -13.01
C SER A 116 -2.10 -14.22 -12.75
N ALA A 117 -1.68 -14.98 -13.77
CA ALA A 117 -0.61 -15.96 -13.64
C ALA A 117 0.65 -15.26 -13.10
N LYS A 118 1.35 -15.92 -12.17
CA LYS A 118 2.62 -15.37 -11.69
C LYS A 118 3.63 -15.37 -12.84
N TYR A 119 4.59 -14.47 -12.75
CA TYR A 119 5.62 -14.27 -13.79
C TYR A 119 6.41 -15.53 -14.18
N ASN A 120 6.46 -16.53 -13.30
CA ASN A 120 7.13 -17.82 -13.49
C ASN A 120 6.25 -18.86 -14.20
N GLU A 121 4.99 -18.54 -14.45
CA GLU A 121 4.01 -19.41 -15.11
C GLU A 121 3.84 -19.06 -16.60
N TYR A 122 4.57 -18.07 -17.12
CA TYR A 122 4.56 -17.72 -18.55
C TYR A 122 5.66 -18.48 -19.30
N ASP A 123 5.28 -19.50 -20.07
CA ASP A 123 6.20 -20.31 -20.88
C ASP A 123 7.06 -19.48 -21.85
N SER A 124 6.54 -18.33 -22.30
CA SER A 124 7.17 -17.45 -23.28
C SER A 124 8.02 -16.33 -22.67
N TYR A 125 8.16 -16.26 -21.34
CA TYR A 125 8.78 -15.12 -20.68
C TYR A 125 9.63 -15.49 -19.47
N THR A 126 10.91 -15.09 -19.50
CA THR A 126 11.77 -15.08 -18.30
C THR A 126 11.84 -13.66 -17.75
N PRO A 127 11.44 -13.43 -16.49
CA PRO A 127 11.45 -12.10 -15.89
C PRO A 127 12.85 -11.53 -15.84
N ARG A 128 12.99 -10.27 -16.25
CA ARG A 128 14.27 -9.57 -16.10
C ARG A 128 14.49 -9.29 -14.62
N LYS A 129 15.64 -9.73 -14.09
CA LYS A 129 16.16 -9.20 -12.81
C LYS A 129 16.49 -7.73 -13.02
N CYS A 130 15.56 -6.84 -12.67
CA CYS A 130 15.75 -5.41 -12.84
C CYS A 130 16.50 -4.84 -11.63
N ARG A 131 17.78 -4.48 -11.82
CA ARG A 131 18.47 -3.52 -10.95
C ARG A 131 18.05 -2.12 -11.38
N VAL A 132 16.95 -1.64 -10.83
CA VAL A 132 16.52 -0.26 -11.06
C VAL A 132 17.49 0.66 -10.33
N ARG A 133 18.18 1.54 -11.06
CA ARG A 133 18.91 2.68 -10.49
C ARG A 133 18.15 3.95 -10.84
N GLY A 134 17.77 4.74 -9.83
CA GLY A 134 17.05 6.00 -10.03
C GLY A 134 15.58 5.84 -10.44
N ALA A 135 14.83 4.97 -9.74
CA ALA A 135 13.37 5.04 -9.84
C ALA A 135 12.90 6.45 -9.44
N ARG A 136 11.83 6.95 -10.08
CA ARG A 136 11.22 8.19 -9.60
C ARG A 136 10.68 7.94 -8.20
N ASP A 137 10.98 8.86 -7.29
CA ASP A 137 10.38 8.87 -5.97
C ASP A 137 8.86 8.99 -6.09
N VAL A 138 8.15 8.22 -5.29
CA VAL A 138 6.72 8.40 -5.08
C VAL A 138 6.57 9.39 -3.93
N GLU A 139 6.22 10.64 -4.22
CA GLU A 139 6.25 11.70 -3.20
C GLU A 139 5.10 11.57 -2.19
N THR A 140 3.90 11.20 -2.64
CA THR A 140 2.69 11.13 -1.80
C THR A 140 1.98 9.78 -1.90
N LEU A 141 1.19 9.44 -0.87
CA LEU A 141 0.37 8.21 -0.88
C LEU A 141 -0.70 8.24 -1.98
N GLU A 142 -1.18 9.43 -2.34
CA GLU A 142 -2.15 9.59 -3.43
C GLU A 142 -1.49 9.34 -4.80
N GLN A 143 -0.28 9.85 -5.03
CA GLN A 143 0.49 9.54 -6.22
C GLN A 143 0.73 8.02 -6.32
N MET A 144 1.07 7.38 -5.21
CA MET A 144 1.22 5.92 -5.13
C MET A 144 -0.06 5.20 -5.59
N ALA A 145 -1.22 5.60 -5.05
CA ALA A 145 -2.51 5.02 -5.42
C ALA A 145 -2.82 5.18 -6.92
N LYS A 146 -2.53 6.36 -7.49
CA LYS A 146 -2.71 6.66 -8.92
C LYS A 146 -1.81 5.76 -9.78
N GLU A 147 -0.52 5.63 -9.43
CA GLU A 147 0.41 4.78 -10.16
C GLU A 147 0.01 3.29 -10.12
N MET A 148 -0.42 2.80 -8.97
CA MET A 148 -0.91 1.42 -8.83
C MET A 148 -2.19 1.17 -9.63
N THR A 149 -3.08 2.16 -9.67
CA THR A 149 -4.31 2.09 -10.48
C THR A 149 -3.96 2.00 -11.95
N GLN A 150 -3.06 2.85 -12.43
CA GLN A 150 -2.62 2.82 -13.83
C GLN A 150 -1.92 1.49 -14.16
N PHE A 151 -1.06 1.00 -13.26
CA PHE A 151 -0.38 -0.29 -13.43
C PHE A 151 -1.36 -1.45 -13.65
N ALA A 152 -2.46 -1.46 -12.89
CA ALA A 152 -3.50 -2.47 -13.00
C ALA A 152 -4.35 -2.29 -14.27
N ILE A 153 -4.66 -1.05 -14.67
CA ILE A 153 -5.38 -0.75 -15.92
C ILE A 153 -4.60 -1.24 -17.14
N ASP A 154 -3.30 -0.92 -17.20
CA ASP A 154 -2.44 -1.26 -18.34
C ASP A 154 -2.40 -2.78 -18.60
N ARG A 155 -2.55 -3.57 -17.52
CA ARG A 155 -2.48 -5.04 -17.53
C ARG A 155 -3.86 -5.71 -17.52
N ASP A 156 -4.95 -4.94 -17.51
CA ASP A 156 -6.30 -5.48 -17.35
C ASP A 156 -6.48 -6.32 -16.06
N TRP A 157 -5.81 -5.89 -14.98
CA TRP A 157 -5.79 -6.58 -13.69
C TRP A 157 -6.82 -6.05 -12.69
N LEU A 158 -7.58 -5.00 -13.04
CA LEU A 158 -8.64 -4.47 -12.18
C LEU A 158 -9.63 -5.55 -11.75
N GLN A 159 -9.92 -6.53 -12.63
CA GLN A 159 -10.78 -7.68 -12.34
C GLN A 159 -10.28 -8.56 -11.17
N TYR A 160 -8.96 -8.59 -10.93
CA TYR A 160 -8.36 -9.35 -9.84
C TYR A 160 -8.22 -8.53 -8.55
N HIS A 161 -8.28 -7.20 -8.64
CA HIS A 161 -8.08 -6.28 -7.52
C HIS A 161 -9.36 -6.09 -6.69
N THR A 162 -9.95 -7.19 -6.24
CA THR A 162 -11.06 -7.18 -5.27
C THR A 162 -10.54 -6.93 -3.86
N PRO A 163 -11.34 -6.35 -2.92
CA PRO A 163 -10.90 -6.14 -1.54
C PRO A 163 -10.36 -7.41 -0.86
N ARG A 164 -11.01 -8.56 -1.10
CA ARG A 164 -10.58 -9.85 -0.59
C ARG A 164 -9.23 -10.29 -1.16
N ASN A 165 -9.04 -10.21 -2.47
CA ASN A 165 -7.78 -10.64 -3.10
C ASN A 165 -6.60 -9.77 -2.66
N LEU A 166 -6.81 -8.46 -2.59
CA LEU A 166 -5.79 -7.52 -2.09
C LEU A 166 -5.46 -7.75 -0.62
N THR A 167 -6.46 -8.10 0.21
CA THR A 167 -6.25 -8.47 1.60
C THR A 167 -5.43 -9.74 1.72
N LEU A 168 -5.71 -10.76 0.91
CA LEU A 168 -4.93 -12.01 0.92
C LEU A 168 -3.49 -11.77 0.48
N ALA A 169 -3.28 -10.94 -0.54
CA ALA A 169 -1.95 -10.54 -0.97
C ALA A 169 -1.21 -9.79 0.16
N LEU A 170 -1.83 -8.77 0.75
CA LEU A 170 -1.30 -8.06 1.91
C LEU A 170 -0.87 -9.00 3.04
N CYS A 171 -1.70 -10.00 3.39
CA CYS A 171 -1.36 -10.96 4.45
C CYS A 171 -0.13 -11.80 4.10
N GLY A 172 0.10 -12.11 2.82
CA GLY A 172 1.31 -12.78 2.35
C GLY A 172 2.56 -11.94 2.60
N GLU A 173 2.57 -10.70 2.09
CA GLU A 173 3.72 -9.77 2.24
C GLU A 173 4.01 -9.44 3.71
N VAL A 174 2.97 -9.35 4.53
CA VAL A 174 3.12 -9.15 5.99
C VAL A 174 3.76 -10.37 6.66
N GLY A 175 3.51 -11.58 6.15
CA GLY A 175 4.19 -12.79 6.59
C GLY A 175 5.68 -12.76 6.25
N GLU A 176 6.02 -12.43 5.01
CA GLU A 176 7.41 -12.28 4.54
C GLU A 176 8.16 -11.19 5.34
N LEU A 177 7.50 -10.06 5.59
CA LEU A 177 8.03 -9.01 6.46
C LEU A 177 8.28 -9.52 7.88
N CYS A 178 7.33 -10.26 8.48
CA CYS A 178 7.52 -10.81 9.82
C CYS A 178 8.71 -11.76 9.91
N GLU A 179 8.92 -12.59 8.88
CA GLU A 179 10.06 -13.51 8.81
C GLU A 179 11.38 -12.74 8.83
N LEU A 180 11.50 -11.71 7.98
CA LEU A 180 12.71 -10.88 7.94
C LEU A 180 12.96 -10.13 9.25
N LEU A 181 11.90 -9.64 9.91
CA LEU A 181 12.03 -8.89 11.17
C LEU A 181 12.25 -9.76 12.40
N ALA A 182 11.97 -11.08 12.33
CA ALA A 182 12.14 -11.99 13.44
C ALA A 182 13.61 -12.08 13.92
N GLU A 183 14.55 -11.95 12.99
CA GLU A 183 16.00 -12.03 13.27
C GLU A 183 16.66 -10.65 13.45
N GLN A 184 15.89 -9.55 13.33
CA GLN A 184 16.42 -8.19 13.37
C GLN A 184 16.42 -7.66 14.81
N ASP A 185 17.61 -7.30 15.30
CA ASP A 185 17.80 -6.67 16.62
C ASP A 185 17.68 -5.13 16.57
N GLY A 186 17.52 -4.56 15.37
CA GLY A 186 17.37 -3.11 15.15
C GLY A 186 18.67 -2.32 15.24
N THR A 187 19.82 -3.00 15.30
CA THR A 187 21.13 -2.35 15.31
C THR A 187 21.66 -2.03 13.90
N LYS A 188 21.10 -2.70 12.88
CA LYS A 188 21.51 -2.57 11.49
C LYS A 188 20.56 -1.66 10.72
N GLU A 189 21.13 -0.64 10.08
CA GLU A 189 20.39 0.15 9.10
C GLU A 189 20.21 -0.64 7.80
N CYS A 190 19.00 -0.60 7.25
CA CYS A 190 18.67 -1.24 5.99
C CYS A 190 18.86 -0.27 4.82
N LEU A 191 19.31 -0.79 3.68
CA LEU A 191 19.31 -0.04 2.43
C LEU A 191 17.90 0.01 1.84
N ASN A 192 17.59 1.04 1.05
CA ASN A 192 16.27 1.19 0.42
C ASN A 192 15.98 0.12 -0.66
N ASP A 193 16.96 -0.70 -1.02
CA ASP A 193 16.82 -1.87 -1.90
C ASP A 193 17.02 -3.22 -1.18
N SER A 194 17.03 -3.23 0.16
CA SER A 194 17.12 -4.45 0.96
C SER A 194 15.84 -5.29 0.91
N PRO A 195 15.88 -6.58 1.28
CA PRO A 195 14.67 -7.40 1.40
C PRO A 195 13.61 -6.78 2.32
N GLU A 196 14.01 -6.22 3.47
CA GLU A 196 13.08 -5.57 4.39
C GLU A 196 12.39 -4.36 3.75
N ALA A 197 13.13 -3.57 2.96
CA ALA A 197 12.58 -2.45 2.24
C ALA A 197 11.60 -2.90 1.15
N GLU A 198 11.85 -4.02 0.49
CA GLU A 198 10.93 -4.63 -0.48
C GLU A 198 9.62 -5.06 0.17
N GLU A 199 9.66 -5.80 1.28
CA GLU A 199 8.46 -6.32 1.93
C GLU A 199 7.63 -5.22 2.62
N ILE A 200 8.28 -4.21 3.21
CA ILE A 200 7.61 -3.01 3.73
C ILE A 200 6.89 -2.27 2.60
N SER A 201 7.55 -2.16 1.44
CA SER A 201 6.97 -1.48 0.28
C SER A 201 5.76 -2.21 -0.25
N ASP A 202 5.81 -3.54 -0.38
CA ASP A 202 4.66 -4.33 -0.84
C ASP A 202 3.48 -4.23 0.15
N CYS A 203 3.75 -4.29 1.46
CA CYS A 203 2.73 -4.04 2.49
C CYS A 203 2.06 -2.66 2.30
N LEU A 204 2.86 -1.60 2.09
CA LEU A 204 2.34 -0.25 1.88
C LEU A 204 1.51 -0.14 0.61
N LEU A 205 2.02 -0.69 -0.50
CA LEU A 205 1.37 -0.70 -1.80
C LEU A 205 -0.01 -1.37 -1.70
N TYR A 206 -0.10 -2.57 -1.13
CA TYR A 206 -1.40 -3.23 -0.97
C TYR A 206 -2.34 -2.48 -0.04
N ALA A 207 -1.85 -1.91 1.08
CA ALA A 207 -2.68 -1.12 1.97
C ALA A 207 -3.29 0.11 1.25
N VAL A 208 -2.48 0.87 0.51
CA VAL A 208 -2.92 2.02 -0.29
C VAL A 208 -3.87 1.57 -1.40
N ARG A 209 -3.64 0.41 -2.02
CA ARG A 209 -4.54 -0.13 -3.04
C ARG A 209 -5.90 -0.52 -2.47
N ILE A 210 -5.95 -1.09 -1.26
CA ILE A 210 -7.21 -1.42 -0.58
C ILE A 210 -8.00 -0.15 -0.29
N VAL A 211 -7.35 0.92 0.20
CA VAL A 211 -7.98 2.24 0.39
C VAL A 211 -8.66 2.69 -0.90
N SER A 212 -7.92 2.68 -2.02
CA SER A 212 -8.41 3.13 -3.33
C SER A 212 -9.58 2.28 -3.85
N VAL A 213 -9.48 0.94 -3.77
CA VAL A 213 -10.54 0.03 -4.26
C VAL A 213 -11.81 0.11 -3.41
N CYS A 214 -11.68 0.36 -2.11
CA CYS A 214 -12.82 0.52 -1.20
C CYS A 214 -13.41 1.94 -1.23
N GLY A 215 -12.87 2.87 -2.04
CA GLY A 215 -13.36 4.24 -2.12
C GLY A 215 -13.13 5.05 -0.85
N LEU A 216 -12.11 4.71 -0.07
CA LEU A 216 -11.77 5.38 1.18
C LEU A 216 -10.76 6.51 0.93
N SER A 217 -10.72 7.47 1.85
CA SER A 217 -9.73 8.55 1.87
C SER A 217 -8.74 8.36 3.01
N LEU A 218 -7.49 8.78 2.81
CA LEU A 218 -6.49 8.88 3.86
C LEU A 218 -6.50 10.28 4.48
N ASP A 219 -6.23 10.35 5.78
CA ASP A 219 -6.09 11.55 6.57
C ASP A 219 -4.72 11.55 7.25
N VAL A 220 -3.89 12.54 6.92
CA VAL A 220 -2.54 12.67 7.46
C VAL A 220 -2.56 12.86 8.98
N ASP A 221 -3.58 13.53 9.54
CA ASP A 221 -3.68 13.75 11.00
C ASP A 221 -3.88 12.41 11.74
N LYS A 222 -4.70 11.51 11.16
CA LYS A 222 -4.86 10.13 11.65
C LYS A 222 -3.56 9.32 11.54
N LEU A 223 -2.81 9.50 10.45
CA LEU A 223 -1.53 8.79 10.24
C LEU A 223 -0.47 9.21 11.26
N ILE A 224 -0.36 10.50 11.60
CA ILE A 224 0.61 10.98 12.59
C ILE A 224 0.13 10.76 14.04
N GLY A 225 -1.16 10.52 14.25
CA GLY A 225 -1.75 10.26 15.55
C GLY A 225 -2.18 11.50 16.32
N ASN A 226 -2.50 12.57 15.61
CA ASN A 226 -3.10 13.78 16.18
C ASN A 226 -4.62 13.57 16.23
N GLN A 227 -5.11 12.81 17.22
CA GLN A 227 -6.55 12.72 17.55
C GLN A 227 -6.74 12.85 19.06
#